data_AF-A0A9E5ZMH8-F1
#
_entry.id   AF-A0A9E5ZMH8-F1
#
_cell.length_a   1.000
_cell.length_b   1.000
_cell.length_c   1.000
_cell.angle_alpha   90.00
_cell.angle_beta   90.00
_cell.angle_gamma   90.00
#
_symmetry.space_group_name_H-M   'P 1'
#
loop_
_entity.id
_entity.type
_entity.pdbx_description
1 polymer ?
#
loop_
_entity_poly.entity_id
_entity_poly.type
_entity_poly.pdbx_seq_one_letter_code
_entity_poly.pdbx_strand_id
1 'polypeptide(L)'
;MKKIYTLITILLLNMAAFAQAPQKMSYQAVVRDAANGLIANQMVGMQISILQGSDTGTPVYVETQTPTTNANGLASLEIGTGNIVSGTFASIDWSTGTYYIKTETDLAGGNTYTISGASQLLSVPYALYAGGSNGG
;
A
#
# COMPACT_ATOMS: atom_id res chain seq x y z
N MET A 1 4.77 44.78 23.43
CA MET A 1 5.53 43.55 23.80
C MET A 1 4.64 42.32 23.90
N LYS A 2 3.59 42.28 24.73
CA LYS A 2 2.67 41.11 24.84
C LYS A 2 2.08 40.63 23.49
N LYS A 3 1.66 41.57 22.62
CA LYS A 3 1.11 41.27 21.29
C LYS A 3 2.11 40.60 20.32
N ILE A 4 3.41 40.88 20.47
CA ILE A 4 4.48 40.29 19.64
C ILE A 4 4.73 38.84 20.04
N TYR A 5 4.74 38.53 21.34
CA TYR A 5 4.86 37.16 21.81
C TYR A 5 3.67 36.31 21.36
N THR A 6 2.45 36.85 21.43
CA THR A 6 1.25 36.16 20.92
C THR A 6 1.37 35.84 19.42
N LEU A 7 1.89 36.77 18.62
CA LEU A 7 2.05 36.57 17.18
C LEU A 7 3.12 35.51 16.86
N ILE A 8 4.25 35.53 17.58
CA ILE A 8 5.32 34.52 17.43
C ILE A 8 4.82 33.13 17.86
N THR A 9 4.05 33.04 18.94
CA THR A 9 3.45 31.77 19.38
C THR A 9 2.49 31.22 18.34
N ILE A 10 1.61 32.06 17.75
CA ILE A 10 0.71 31.63 16.67
C ILE A 10 1.52 31.16 15.44
N LEU A 11 2.58 31.86 15.07
CA LEU A 11 3.42 31.48 13.92
C LEU A 11 4.13 30.14 14.14
N LEU A 12 4.67 29.90 15.35
CA LEU A 12 5.33 28.65 15.72
C LEU A 12 4.35 27.47 15.81
N LEU A 13 3.10 27.70 16.23
CA LEU A 13 2.05 26.67 16.25
C LEU A 13 1.63 26.20 14.84
N ASN A 14 1.73 27.06 13.82
CA ASN A 14 1.43 26.67 12.44
C ASN A 14 2.53 25.80 11.80
N MET A 15 3.79 25.89 12.26
CA MET A 15 4.89 25.07 11.74
C MET A 15 4.89 23.62 12.25
N ALA A 16 4.09 23.30 13.27
CA ALA A 16 4.03 21.96 13.86
C ALA A 16 3.01 21.02 13.19
N ALA A 17 2.22 21.51 12.22
CA ALA A 17 1.21 20.70 11.54
C ALA A 17 1.81 19.98 10.32
N PHE A 18 2.51 18.86 10.56
CA PHE A 18 2.88 17.93 9.48
C PHE A 18 1.67 17.06 9.12
N ALA A 19 0.91 17.47 8.10
CA ALA A 19 -0.13 16.62 7.52
C ALA A 19 0.50 15.59 6.56
N GLN A 20 1.31 14.66 7.08
CA GLN A 20 1.81 13.57 6.26
C GLN A 20 0.68 12.59 5.95
N ALA A 21 0.49 12.30 4.67
CA ALA A 21 -0.40 11.24 4.24
C ALA A 21 0.03 9.91 4.88
N PRO A 22 -0.92 9.06 5.29
CA PRO A 22 -0.59 7.72 5.76
C PRO A 22 0.28 6.98 4.74
N GLN A 23 1.39 6.41 5.20
CA GLN A 23 2.32 5.62 4.38
C GLN A 23 1.80 4.19 4.18
N LYS A 24 0.52 4.08 3.84
CA LYS A 24 -0.20 2.84 3.61
C LYS A 24 -1.46 3.06 2.78
N MET A 25 -1.98 2.01 2.16
CA MET A 25 -3.24 2.06 1.42
C MET A 25 -4.08 0.80 1.65
N SER A 26 -5.40 0.95 1.71
CA SER A 26 -6.30 -0.19 1.82
C SER A 26 -6.33 -1.00 0.51
N TYR A 27 -6.36 -2.31 0.62
CA TYR A 27 -6.52 -3.23 -0.50
C TYR A 27 -7.43 -4.38 -0.12
N GLN A 28 -8.24 -4.82 -1.06
CA GLN A 28 -9.15 -5.94 -0.88
C GLN A 28 -9.10 -6.86 -2.10
N ALA A 29 -9.10 -8.16 -1.84
CA ALA A 29 -9.13 -9.18 -2.87
C ALA A 29 -10.05 -10.33 -2.45
N VAL A 30 -10.79 -10.87 -3.42
CA VAL A 30 -11.53 -12.13 -3.22
C VAL A 30 -10.63 -13.27 -3.68
N VAL A 31 -10.33 -14.19 -2.77
CA VAL A 31 -9.45 -15.33 -3.03
C VAL A 31 -10.28 -16.54 -3.45
N ARG A 32 -9.92 -17.12 -4.59
CA ARG A 32 -10.53 -18.32 -5.14
C ARG A 32 -9.48 -19.35 -5.50
N ASP A 33 -9.84 -20.64 -5.40
CA ASP A 33 -9.00 -21.73 -5.89
C ASP A 33 -9.10 -21.94 -7.40
N ALA A 34 -8.34 -22.90 -7.93
CA ALA A 34 -8.34 -23.26 -9.35
C ALA A 34 -9.68 -23.83 -9.86
N ALA A 35 -10.54 -24.31 -8.97
CA ALA A 35 -11.90 -24.75 -9.28
C ALA A 35 -12.93 -23.61 -9.13
N ASN A 36 -12.46 -22.36 -8.96
CA ASN A 36 -13.26 -21.15 -8.74
C ASN A 36 -14.04 -21.14 -7.40
N GLY A 37 -13.71 -22.06 -6.49
CA GLY A 37 -14.23 -22.13 -5.12
C GLY A 37 -13.71 -20.99 -4.26
N LEU A 38 -14.56 -20.45 -3.37
CA LEU A 38 -14.16 -19.40 -2.44
C LEU A 38 -13.27 -19.99 -1.33
N ILE A 39 -12.13 -19.35 -1.08
CA ILE A 39 -11.29 -19.66 0.08
C ILE A 39 -11.80 -18.83 1.25
N ALA A 40 -12.77 -19.37 1.99
CA ALA A 40 -13.49 -18.65 3.04
C ALA A 40 -12.99 -19.01 4.45
N ASN A 41 -12.95 -18.01 5.35
CA ASN A 41 -12.56 -18.18 6.76
C ASN A 41 -11.19 -18.86 6.96
N GLN A 42 -10.26 -18.62 6.04
CA GLN A 42 -8.98 -19.31 5.99
C GLN A 42 -7.84 -18.29 5.93
N MET A 43 -6.78 -18.57 6.69
CA MET A 43 -5.54 -17.81 6.60
C MET A 43 -4.84 -18.14 5.28
N VAL A 44 -4.47 -17.11 4.54
CA VAL A 44 -3.74 -17.23 3.26
C VAL A 44 -2.45 -16.43 3.35
N GLY A 45 -1.42 -16.85 2.63
CA GLY A 45 -0.15 -16.13 2.50
C GLY A 45 -0.25 -15.23 1.29
N MET A 46 0.09 -13.96 1.42
CA MET A 46 0.05 -13.01 0.32
C MET A 46 1.36 -12.24 0.22
N GLN A 47 1.95 -12.22 -0.97
CA GLN A 47 3.00 -11.29 -1.35
C GLN A 47 2.39 -10.17 -2.19
N ILE A 48 2.65 -8.94 -1.78
CA ILE A 48 2.18 -7.74 -2.45
C ILE A 48 3.40 -7.01 -2.99
N SER A 49 3.40 -6.74 -4.28
CA SER A 49 4.43 -5.94 -4.95
C SER A 49 3.81 -4.71 -5.61
N ILE A 50 4.45 -3.56 -5.47
CA ILE A 50 4.16 -2.39 -6.29
C ILE A 50 5.15 -2.40 -7.45
N LEU A 51 4.63 -2.53 -8.66
CA LEU A 51 5.41 -2.53 -9.90
C LEU A 51 5.33 -1.17 -10.59
N GLN A 52 6.43 -0.73 -11.20
CA GLN A 52 6.48 0.49 -11.98
C GLN A 52 6.47 0.19 -13.48
N GLY A 53 5.73 1.00 -14.26
CA GLY A 53 5.69 0.97 -15.72
C GLY A 53 4.65 0.00 -16.29
N SER A 54 4.69 -1.28 -15.89
CA SER A 54 3.76 -2.32 -16.38
C SER A 54 3.36 -3.33 -15.29
N ASP A 55 2.40 -4.18 -15.61
CA ASP A 55 1.95 -5.35 -14.82
C ASP A 55 3.04 -6.42 -14.61
N THR A 56 4.14 -6.30 -15.34
CA THR A 56 5.34 -7.15 -15.33
C THR A 56 6.61 -6.34 -15.07
N GLY A 57 6.45 -5.07 -14.68
CA GLY A 57 7.54 -4.13 -14.49
C GLY A 57 8.37 -4.41 -13.24
N THR A 58 9.37 -3.55 -13.01
CA THR A 58 10.26 -3.69 -11.86
C THR A 58 9.50 -3.43 -10.55
N PRO A 59 9.60 -4.33 -9.55
CA PRO A 59 9.05 -4.07 -8.23
C PRO A 59 9.84 -2.98 -7.51
N VAL A 60 9.17 -1.90 -7.12
CA VAL A 60 9.75 -0.80 -6.32
C VAL A 60 9.49 -0.97 -4.82
N TYR A 61 8.54 -1.83 -4.46
CA TYR A 61 8.24 -2.22 -3.09
C TYR A 61 7.64 -3.62 -3.06
N VAL A 62 8.03 -4.41 -2.07
CA VAL A 62 7.52 -5.77 -1.86
C VAL A 62 7.33 -6.02 -0.36
N GLU A 63 6.15 -6.51 0.01
CA GLU A 63 5.84 -6.97 1.37
C GLU A 63 5.11 -8.31 1.35
N THR A 64 5.06 -8.95 2.51
CA THR A 64 4.26 -10.16 2.74
C THR A 64 3.29 -9.97 3.90
N GLN A 65 2.11 -10.56 3.79
CA GLN A 65 1.06 -10.54 4.81
C GLN A 65 0.35 -11.90 4.86
N THR A 66 -0.27 -12.22 6.01
CA THR A 66 -1.03 -13.47 6.20
C THR A 66 -2.47 -13.20 6.66
N PRO A 67 -3.32 -12.56 5.83
CA PRO A 67 -4.69 -12.24 6.21
C PRO A 67 -5.56 -13.51 6.32
N THR A 68 -6.59 -13.44 7.15
CA THR A 68 -7.68 -14.43 7.16
C THR A 68 -8.83 -13.91 6.31
N THR A 69 -9.27 -14.69 5.33
CA THR A 69 -10.43 -14.34 4.49
C THR A 69 -11.73 -14.42 5.29
N ASN A 70 -12.76 -13.66 4.89
CA ASN A 70 -14.10 -13.79 5.48
C ASN A 70 -14.93 -14.90 4.79
N ALA A 71 -16.20 -15.04 5.18
CA ALA A 71 -17.13 -16.02 4.60
C ALA A 71 -17.35 -15.90 3.08
N ASN A 72 -17.04 -14.75 2.48
CA ASN A 72 -17.13 -14.49 1.05
C ASN A 72 -15.77 -14.62 0.34
N GLY A 73 -14.75 -15.16 1.01
CA GLY A 73 -13.39 -15.25 0.50
C GLY A 73 -12.65 -13.92 0.38
N LEU A 74 -13.18 -12.85 1.00
CA LEU A 74 -12.57 -11.51 0.95
C LEU A 74 -11.41 -11.42 1.96
N ALA A 75 -10.21 -11.15 1.47
CA ALA A 75 -9.08 -10.68 2.26
C ALA A 75 -9.07 -9.14 2.27
N SER A 76 -8.91 -8.53 3.45
CA SER A 76 -8.73 -7.10 3.62
C SER A 76 -7.35 -6.81 4.21
N LEU A 77 -6.62 -5.89 3.58
CA LEU A 77 -5.22 -5.62 3.82
C LEU A 77 -4.98 -4.10 3.88
N GLU A 78 -3.92 -3.71 4.59
CA GLU A 78 -3.33 -2.38 4.47
C GLU A 78 -1.92 -2.56 3.87
N ILE A 79 -1.75 -2.22 2.60
CA ILE A 79 -0.44 -2.28 1.94
C ILE A 79 0.45 -1.22 2.57
N GLY A 80 1.68 -1.58 2.94
CA GLY A 80 2.62 -0.70 3.64
C GLY A 80 2.77 -1.04 5.13
N THR A 81 2.00 -2.02 5.65
CA THR A 81 2.09 -2.47 7.04
C THR A 81 2.55 -3.93 7.18
N GLY A 82 2.85 -4.60 6.06
CA GLY A 82 3.29 -5.99 6.06
C GLY A 82 4.75 -6.18 6.44
N ASN A 83 5.21 -7.43 6.36
CA ASN A 83 6.63 -7.76 6.51
C ASN A 83 7.35 -7.37 5.21
N ILE A 84 8.15 -6.31 5.27
CA ILE A 84 8.89 -5.77 4.13
C ILE A 84 9.91 -6.81 3.64
N VAL A 85 9.84 -7.14 2.35
CA VAL A 85 10.82 -7.99 1.65
C VAL A 85 11.84 -7.12 0.95
N SER A 86 11.40 -6.05 0.29
CA SER A 86 12.30 -5.09 -0.38
C SER A 86 11.63 -3.72 -0.58
N GLY A 87 12.46 -2.69 -0.74
CA GLY A 87 12.03 -1.29 -0.90
C GLY A 87 11.49 -0.67 0.40
N THR A 88 11.09 0.59 0.30
CA THR A 88 10.45 1.35 1.39
C THR A 88 9.22 2.05 0.83
N PHE A 89 8.04 1.80 1.40
CA PHE A 89 6.79 2.37 0.87
C PHE A 89 6.84 3.91 0.78
N ALA A 90 7.43 4.55 1.80
CA ALA A 90 7.57 6.00 1.87
C ALA A 90 8.59 6.60 0.88
N SER A 91 9.46 5.77 0.27
CA SER A 91 10.41 6.24 -0.74
C SER A 91 9.93 6.02 -2.17
N ILE A 92 8.71 5.51 -2.36
CA ILE A 92 8.13 5.33 -3.70
C ILE A 92 7.87 6.73 -4.28
N ASP A 93 8.49 7.03 -5.42
CA ASP A 93 8.23 8.26 -6.16
C ASP A 93 6.97 8.10 -7.01
N TRP A 94 5.82 8.32 -6.38
CA TRP A 94 4.50 8.23 -7.02
C TRP A 94 4.31 9.19 -8.22
N SER A 95 5.24 10.12 -8.46
CA SER A 95 5.16 11.05 -9.60
C SER A 95 5.64 10.47 -10.92
N THR A 96 6.39 9.37 -10.87
CA THR A 96 7.08 8.81 -12.04
C THR A 96 6.31 7.64 -12.66
N GLY A 97 5.30 7.97 -13.46
CA GLY A 97 4.64 7.02 -14.36
C GLY A 97 3.51 6.21 -13.74
N THR A 98 3.20 5.07 -14.35
CA THR A 98 2.12 4.17 -13.96
C THR A 98 2.58 3.10 -12.98
N TYR A 99 1.74 2.78 -12.01
CA TYR A 99 2.01 1.78 -10.99
C TYR A 99 0.97 0.67 -11.02
N TYR A 100 1.37 -0.54 -10.61
CA TYR A 100 0.51 -1.72 -10.53
C TYR A 100 0.67 -2.38 -9.17
N ILE A 101 -0.43 -2.88 -8.60
CA ILE A 101 -0.37 -3.82 -7.48
C ILE A 101 -0.36 -5.22 -8.09
N LYS A 102 0.71 -5.96 -7.85
CA LYS A 102 0.78 -7.40 -8.09
C LYS A 102 0.57 -8.12 -6.76
N THR A 103 -0.36 -9.06 -6.75
CA THR A 103 -0.60 -9.95 -5.62
C THR A 103 -0.30 -11.38 -6.00
N GLU A 104 0.38 -12.08 -5.12
CA GLU A 104 0.71 -13.49 -5.22
C GLU A 104 0.21 -14.19 -3.95
N THR A 105 -0.59 -15.25 -4.09
CA THR A 105 -1.30 -15.88 -2.97
C THR A 105 -0.99 -17.36 -2.84
N ASP A 106 -0.66 -17.77 -1.61
CA ASP A 106 -0.54 -19.14 -1.14
C ASP A 106 -1.78 -19.46 -0.29
N LEU A 107 -2.55 -20.46 -0.72
CA LEU A 107 -3.79 -20.81 -0.05
C LEU A 107 -3.59 -21.42 1.33
N ALA A 108 -2.42 -22.00 1.62
CA ALA A 108 -2.11 -22.66 2.88
C ALA A 108 -1.48 -21.70 3.93
N GLY A 109 -1.35 -20.40 3.63
CA GLY A 109 -0.72 -19.46 4.56
C GLY A 109 0.80 -19.39 4.45
N GLY A 110 1.40 -20.09 3.49
CA GLY A 110 2.85 -20.18 3.31
C GLY A 110 3.42 -19.17 2.31
N ASN A 111 4.55 -19.55 1.69
CA ASN A 111 5.30 -18.75 0.73
C ASN A 111 5.37 -19.41 -0.67
N THR A 112 4.53 -20.42 -0.92
CA THR A 112 4.41 -21.10 -2.21
C THR A 112 3.21 -20.54 -2.98
N TYR A 113 3.43 -19.39 -3.61
CA TYR A 113 2.37 -18.66 -4.28
C TYR A 113 1.96 -19.35 -5.59
N THR A 114 0.68 -19.70 -5.71
CA THR A 114 0.11 -20.40 -6.88
C THR A 114 -0.88 -19.55 -7.66
N ILE A 115 -1.43 -18.52 -7.04
CA ILE A 115 -2.34 -17.56 -7.66
C ILE A 115 -1.60 -16.23 -7.81
N SER A 116 -1.65 -15.63 -8.99
CA SER A 116 -1.10 -14.31 -9.23
C SER A 116 -2.07 -13.44 -10.00
N GLY A 117 -2.09 -12.15 -9.68
CA GLY A 117 -2.84 -11.13 -10.40
C GLY A 117 -2.14 -9.79 -10.29
N ALA A 118 -2.26 -8.98 -11.34
CA ALA A 118 -1.76 -7.60 -11.35
C ALA A 118 -2.88 -6.65 -11.75
N SER A 119 -2.97 -5.50 -11.11
CA SER A 119 -3.98 -4.48 -11.39
C SER A 119 -3.34 -3.10 -11.35
N GLN A 120 -3.65 -2.28 -12.35
CA GLN A 120 -3.13 -0.93 -12.42
C GLN A 120 -3.72 -0.05 -11.32
N LEU A 121 -2.89 0.75 -10.69
CA LEU A 121 -3.32 1.89 -9.89
C LEU A 121 -3.73 3.02 -10.83
N LEU A 122 -5.04 3.18 -11.03
CA LEU A 122 -5.60 4.30 -11.82
C LEU A 122 -5.39 5.66 -11.16
N SER A 123 -5.27 5.65 -9.83
CA SER A 123 -4.83 6.78 -9.04
C SER A 123 -3.88 6.28 -7.97
N VAL A 124 -2.69 6.87 -7.91
CA VAL A 124 -1.81 6.75 -6.74
C VAL A 124 -2.44 7.52 -5.57
N PRO A 125 -2.13 7.21 -4.30
CA PRO A 125 -2.69 7.98 -3.19
C PRO A 125 -2.33 9.46 -3.35
N TYR A 126 -3.32 10.30 -3.62
CA TYR A 126 -3.13 11.71 -4.01
C TYR A 126 -2.26 12.48 -3.01
N ALA A 127 -2.45 12.21 -1.71
CA ALA A 127 -1.69 12.85 -0.66
C ALA A 127 -0.21 12.38 -0.58
N LEU A 128 0.11 11.18 -1.09
CA LEU A 128 1.50 10.72 -1.25
C LEU A 128 2.14 11.28 -2.52
N TYR A 129 1.37 11.43 -3.61
CA TYR A 129 1.82 12.14 -4.81
C TYR A 129 2.15 13.62 -4.51
N ALA A 130 1.27 14.32 -3.78
CA ALA A 130 1.46 15.72 -3.42
C ALA A 130 2.59 15.95 -2.39
N GLY A 131 2.90 14.95 -1.55
CA GLY A 131 4.00 15.02 -0.59
C GLY A 131 5.40 14.88 -1.22
N GLY A 132 5.50 14.31 -2.42
CA GLY A 132 6.74 14.20 -3.20
C GLY A 132 7.01 15.36 -4.14
N SER A 133 6.00 16.19 -4.44
CA SER A 133 6.24 17.46 -5.14
C SER A 133 6.87 18.44 -4.16
N ASN A 134 8.21 18.49 -4.12
CA ASN A 134 8.89 19.73 -3.79
C ASN A 134 8.33 20.78 -4.73
N GLY A 135 7.42 21.62 -4.22
CA GLY A 135 6.97 22.81 -4.90
C GLY A 135 8.20 23.60 -5.33
N GLY A 136 8.24 23.98 -6.60
CA GLY A 136 9.25 24.91 -7.12
C GLY A 136 9.23 26.23 -6.36
#